data_AF-A0A3D1FDQ4-F1
#
_entry.id   AF-A0A3D1FDQ4-F1
#
_cell.length_a   1.000
_cell.length_b   1.000
_cell.length_c   1.000
_cell.angle_alpha   90.00
_cell.angle_beta   90.00
_cell.angle_gamma   90.00
#
_symmetry.space_group_name_H-M   'P 1'
#
loop_
_entity.id
_entity.type
_entity.pdbx_description
1 polymer ?
#
loop_
_entity_poly.entity_id
_entity_poly.type
_entity_poly.pdbx_seq_one_letter_code
_entity_poly.pdbx_strand_id
1 'polypeptide(L)'
;MSLLAEEIVEEWLNRNGYFTIRGIKLGNDEIDILAIKPMGGGFKRRHIEVQVAINPNAYISKVTKLIQKKRGIGGNSAKNRSKNELRQCVKEWIDTKFSQSKKDQLRQSLCPGEWSRELVIHRVKHGEELLLFNRAGIKIHPLTRIVAEMRSEETPIEAATGNDLVNLMCLEKKRR
;
A
#
# COMPACT_ATOMS: atom_id res chain seq x y z
N MET A 1 -3.01 12.64 -4.01
CA MET A 1 -2.10 11.87 -4.88
C MET A 1 -2.21 10.36 -4.68
N SER A 2 -2.75 9.85 -3.55
CA SER A 2 -2.94 8.41 -3.37
C SER A 2 -3.91 7.81 -4.39
N LEU A 3 -5.04 8.49 -4.70
CA LEU A 3 -6.07 8.01 -5.63
C LEU A 3 -5.53 7.51 -6.99
N LEU A 4 -4.70 8.30 -7.68
CA LEU A 4 -4.11 7.87 -8.96
C LEU A 4 -3.11 6.72 -8.79
N ALA A 5 -2.38 6.69 -7.67
CA ALA A 5 -1.47 5.59 -7.39
C ALA A 5 -2.23 4.30 -7.05
N GLU A 6 -3.37 4.40 -6.35
CA GLU A 6 -4.24 3.27 -6.08
C GLU A 6 -4.84 2.72 -7.37
N GLU A 7 -5.26 3.58 -8.31
CA GLU A 7 -5.74 3.17 -9.64
C GLU A 7 -4.67 2.44 -10.45
N ILE A 8 -3.42 2.93 -10.41
CA ILE A 8 -2.26 2.23 -11.00
C ILE A 8 -2.06 0.84 -10.38
N VAL A 9 -2.14 0.75 -9.05
CA VAL A 9 -1.94 -0.52 -8.34
C VAL A 9 -3.09 -1.49 -8.60
N GLU A 10 -4.33 -1.00 -8.67
CA GLU A 10 -5.51 -1.77 -9.06
C GLU A 10 -5.36 -2.32 -10.48
N GLU A 11 -4.99 -1.50 -11.45
CA GLU A 11 -4.76 -1.95 -12.83
C GLU A 11 -3.64 -3.00 -12.91
N TRP A 12 -2.54 -2.81 -12.18
CA TRP A 12 -1.46 -3.80 -12.08
C TRP A 12 -1.97 -5.14 -11.52
N LEU A 13 -2.80 -5.10 -10.47
CA LEU A 13 -3.41 -6.29 -9.87
C LEU A 13 -4.35 -6.99 -10.86
N ASN A 14 -5.23 -6.23 -11.51
CA ASN A 14 -6.17 -6.74 -12.50
C ASN A 14 -5.43 -7.43 -13.65
N ARG A 15 -4.39 -6.80 -14.19
CA ARG A 15 -3.54 -7.40 -15.24
C ARG A 15 -2.87 -8.71 -14.82
N ASN A 16 -2.59 -8.85 -13.53
CA ASN A 16 -2.06 -10.07 -12.93
C ASN A 16 -3.15 -11.10 -12.57
N GLY A 17 -4.41 -10.90 -13.01
CA GLY A 17 -5.53 -11.81 -12.82
C GLY A 17 -6.13 -11.79 -11.41
N TYR A 18 -5.98 -10.68 -10.68
CA TYR A 18 -6.70 -10.46 -9.43
C TYR A 18 -8.02 -9.76 -9.71
N PHE A 19 -9.01 -10.05 -8.88
CA PHE A 19 -10.21 -9.23 -8.70
C PHE A 19 -9.97 -8.28 -7.54
N THR A 20 -10.26 -7.00 -7.72
CA THR A 20 -10.01 -5.95 -6.72
C THR A 20 -11.30 -5.33 -6.20
N ILE A 21 -11.24 -4.84 -4.96
CA ILE A 21 -12.15 -3.84 -4.42
C ILE A 21 -11.28 -2.71 -3.87
N ARG A 22 -11.51 -1.49 -4.35
CA ARG A 22 -10.76 -0.29 -3.98
C ARG A 22 -11.59 0.67 -3.14
N GLY A 23 -10.93 1.38 -2.22
CA GLY A 23 -11.53 2.46 -1.42
C GLY A 23 -12.62 1.99 -0.45
N ILE A 24 -12.37 0.89 0.26
CA ILE A 24 -13.37 0.26 1.13
C ILE A 24 -13.49 1.05 2.43
N LYS A 25 -14.65 1.67 2.66
CA LYS A 25 -14.94 2.42 3.87
C LYS A 25 -15.44 1.52 5.01
N LEU A 26 -14.83 1.65 6.18
CA LEU A 26 -15.19 0.96 7.43
C LEU A 26 -15.32 1.98 8.57
N GLY A 27 -16.41 2.75 8.54
CA GLY A 27 -16.62 3.90 9.42
C GLY A 27 -15.64 5.03 9.07
N ASN A 28 -14.82 5.44 10.04
CA ASN A 28 -13.78 6.46 9.84
C ASN A 28 -12.46 5.91 9.27
N ASP A 29 -12.37 4.59 9.06
CA ASP A 29 -11.19 3.97 8.47
C ASP A 29 -11.48 3.53 7.04
N GLU A 30 -10.40 3.36 6.28
CA GLU A 30 -10.41 2.91 4.90
C GLU A 30 -9.40 1.76 4.72
N ILE A 31 -9.71 0.86 3.81
CA ILE A 31 -8.77 -0.08 3.21
C ILE A 31 -8.62 0.34 1.75
N ASP A 32 -7.38 0.62 1.34
CA ASP A 32 -7.13 1.14 0.00
C ASP A 32 -7.49 0.08 -1.06
N ILE A 33 -6.91 -1.13 -1.00
CA ILE A 33 -7.22 -2.20 -1.95
C ILE A 33 -7.24 -3.58 -1.26
N LEU A 34 -8.30 -4.36 -1.51
CA LEU A 34 -8.30 -5.81 -1.32
C LEU A 34 -8.28 -6.49 -2.69
N ALA A 35 -7.44 -7.52 -2.84
CA ALA A 35 -7.29 -8.25 -4.09
C ALA A 35 -7.32 -9.76 -3.87
N ILE A 36 -8.10 -10.48 -4.68
CA ILE A 36 -8.26 -11.93 -4.62
C ILE A 36 -8.00 -12.54 -6.00
N LYS A 37 -7.20 -13.60 -6.05
CA LYS A 37 -6.95 -14.36 -7.28
C LYS A 37 -7.19 -15.85 -7.03
N PRO A 38 -8.07 -16.51 -7.82
CA PRO A 38 -8.21 -17.96 -7.74
C PRO A 38 -6.91 -18.65 -8.20
N MET A 39 -6.59 -19.74 -7.52
CA MET A 39 -5.47 -20.63 -7.78
C MET A 39 -6.01 -22.06 -7.86
N GLY A 40 -5.25 -23.01 -8.43
CA GLY A 40 -5.69 -24.39 -8.63
C GLY A 40 -6.13 -25.18 -7.37
N GLY A 41 -6.01 -24.61 -6.17
CA GLY A 41 -6.47 -25.23 -4.92
C GLY A 41 -6.88 -24.22 -3.84
N GLY A 42 -7.23 -22.98 -4.21
CA GLY A 42 -7.61 -21.95 -3.24
C GLY A 42 -7.52 -20.55 -3.82
N PHE A 43 -7.24 -19.57 -2.96
CA PHE A 43 -7.10 -18.17 -3.38
C PHE A 43 -5.82 -17.55 -2.85
N LYS A 44 -5.19 -16.68 -3.65
CA LYS A 44 -4.26 -15.67 -3.15
C LYS A 44 -5.06 -14.44 -2.74
N ARG A 45 -4.79 -13.92 -1.55
CA ARG A 45 -5.53 -12.80 -0.95
C ARG A 45 -4.52 -11.74 -0.48
N ARG A 46 -4.73 -10.50 -0.89
CA ARG A 46 -3.81 -9.40 -0.62
C ARG A 46 -4.57 -8.21 -0.08
N HIS A 47 -4.08 -7.64 1.01
CA HIS A 47 -4.51 -6.37 1.56
C HIS A 47 -3.38 -5.38 1.33
N ILE A 48 -3.64 -4.39 0.47
CA ILE A 48 -2.65 -3.41 0.04
C ILE A 48 -3.05 -2.03 0.54
N GLU A 49 -2.09 -1.33 1.13
CA GLU A 49 -2.16 0.09 1.46
C GLU A 49 -1.19 0.85 0.55
N VAL A 50 -1.61 1.99 0.00
CA VAL A 50 -0.87 2.75 -1.01
C VAL A 50 -0.47 4.10 -0.44
N GLN A 51 0.82 4.27 -0.13
CA GLN A 51 1.37 5.49 0.41
C GLN A 51 2.40 6.10 -0.54
N VAL A 52 1.93 6.99 -1.41
CA VAL A 52 2.75 7.61 -2.46
C VAL A 52 2.78 9.12 -2.33
N ALA A 53 4.00 9.66 -2.27
CA ALA A 53 4.28 11.08 -2.35
C ALA A 53 5.40 11.34 -3.36
N ILE A 54 5.24 12.35 -4.22
CA ILE A 54 6.28 12.80 -5.14
C ILE A 54 7.43 13.44 -4.35
N ASN A 55 7.08 14.30 -3.39
CA ASN A 55 8.01 15.02 -2.53
C ASN A 55 7.72 14.72 -1.05
N PRO A 56 8.15 13.56 -0.52
CA PRO A 56 7.89 13.17 0.87
C PRO A 56 8.59 14.12 1.85
N ASN A 57 7.85 14.73 2.76
CA ASN A 57 8.38 15.68 3.76
C ASN A 57 8.35 15.15 5.21
N ALA A 58 7.70 14.01 5.44
CA ALA A 58 7.50 13.38 6.74
C ALA A 58 7.69 11.85 6.69
N TYR A 59 7.60 11.23 7.86
CA TYR A 59 7.53 9.79 8.04
C TYR A 59 6.21 9.21 7.51
N ILE A 60 6.19 7.91 7.16
CA ILE A 60 4.97 7.17 6.82
C ILE A 60 4.08 7.04 8.06
N SER A 61 4.68 6.61 9.18
CA SER A 61 3.96 6.47 10.44
C SER A 61 3.79 7.84 11.13
N LYS A 62 2.57 8.12 11.61
CA LYS A 62 2.30 9.28 12.45
C LYS A 62 2.94 9.10 13.83
N VAL A 63 3.29 10.21 14.48
CA VAL A 63 3.71 10.19 15.88
C VAL A 63 2.53 9.71 16.74
N THR A 64 2.75 8.70 17.58
CA THR A 64 1.70 8.16 18.48
C THR A 64 1.22 9.23 19.46
N LYS A 65 -0.04 9.16 19.93
CA LYS A 65 -0.56 10.14 20.90
C LYS A 65 0.28 10.23 22.18
N LEU A 66 0.86 9.10 22.61
CA LEU A 66 1.75 9.04 23.78
C LEU A 66 3.03 9.86 23.55
N ILE A 67 3.68 9.69 22.40
CA ILE A 67 4.89 10.44 22.04
C ILE A 67 4.54 11.90 21.80
N GLN A 68 3.38 12.22 21.21
CA GLN A 68 2.92 13.61 21.05
C GLN A 68 2.82 14.31 22.40
N LYS A 69 2.20 13.67 23.40
CA LYS A 69 2.06 14.23 24.77
C LYS A 69 3.41 14.42 25.47
N LYS A 70 4.33 13.45 25.35
CA LYS A 70 5.69 13.54 25.93
C LYS A 70 6.57 14.59 25.23
N ARG A 71 6.44 14.63 23.91
CA ARG A 71 7.03 15.50 22.87
C ARG A 71 6.70 16.99 22.94
N GLY A 72 5.42 17.27 23.16
CA GLY A 72 4.82 18.51 22.66
C GLY A 72 4.94 18.66 21.14
N ILE A 73 4.88 17.56 20.38
CA ILE A 73 4.99 17.57 18.91
C ILE A 73 3.72 17.03 18.26
N GLY A 74 3.37 17.52 17.06
CA GLY A 74 2.19 17.05 16.33
C GLY A 74 2.37 15.68 15.66
N GLY A 75 1.25 15.02 15.34
CA GLY A 75 1.21 13.70 14.70
C GLY A 75 1.98 13.58 13.38
N ASN A 76 2.03 14.64 12.57
CA ASN A 76 2.75 14.67 11.30
C ASN A 76 4.18 15.24 11.42
N SER A 77 4.71 15.37 12.64
CA SER A 77 6.03 15.94 12.84
C SER A 77 7.12 15.11 12.15
N ALA A 78 7.96 15.81 11.40
CA ALA A 78 9.16 15.27 10.75
C ALA A 78 10.42 15.41 11.62
N LYS A 79 10.28 15.81 12.90
CA LYS A 79 11.40 15.83 13.85
C LYS A 79 11.94 14.42 14.02
N ASN A 80 13.27 14.32 14.16
CA ASN A 80 13.94 13.03 14.36
C ASN A 80 13.35 12.26 15.56
N ARG A 81 13.16 10.96 15.32
CA ARG A 81 12.61 10.00 16.27
C ARG A 81 13.70 9.04 16.69
N SER A 82 13.75 8.71 17.98
CA SER A 82 14.61 7.64 18.47
C SER A 82 14.18 6.29 17.88
N LYS A 83 15.06 5.28 17.91
CA LYS A 83 14.74 3.93 17.43
C LYS A 83 13.50 3.33 18.11
N ASN A 84 13.31 3.61 19.40
CA ASN A 84 12.16 3.12 20.16
C ASN A 84 10.87 3.84 19.78
N GLU A 85 10.92 5.16 19.61
CA GLU A 85 9.77 5.94 19.12
C GLU A 85 9.34 5.49 17.73
N LEU A 86 10.30 5.28 16.82
CA LEU A 86 10.01 4.84 15.46
C LEU A 86 9.31 3.47 15.44
N ARG A 87 9.78 2.52 16.27
CA ARG A 87 9.13 1.21 16.44
C ARG A 87 7.70 1.33 16.94
N GLN A 88 7.44 2.20 17.91
CA GLN A 88 6.09 2.43 18.45
C GLN A 88 5.16 3.02 17.38
N CYS A 89 5.63 4.04 16.65
CA CYS A 89 4.85 4.67 15.57
C CYS A 89 4.54 3.67 14.44
N VAL A 90 5.52 2.89 13.99
CA VAL A 90 5.32 1.87 12.94
C VAL A 90 4.34 0.80 13.41
N LYS A 91 4.46 0.33 14.67
CA LYS A 91 3.51 -0.65 15.22
C LYS A 91 2.08 -0.12 15.23
N GLU A 92 1.86 1.08 15.77
CA GLU A 92 0.52 1.70 15.82
C GLU A 92 -0.05 1.92 14.41
N TRP A 93 0.80 2.27 13.44
CA TRP A 93 0.39 2.41 12.05
C TRP A 93 -0.05 1.06 11.46
N ILE A 94 0.71 -0.02 11.67
CA ILE A 94 0.36 -1.37 11.21
C ILE A 94 -0.96 -1.82 11.87
N ASP A 95 -1.11 -1.59 13.17
CA ASP A 95 -2.31 -1.98 13.89
C ASP A 95 -3.55 -1.27 13.36
N THR A 96 -3.42 0.03 13.05
CA THR A 96 -4.49 0.84 12.45
C THR A 96 -4.82 0.39 11.02
N LYS A 97 -3.80 0.12 10.20
CA LYS A 97 -3.99 -0.20 8.79
C LYS A 97 -4.42 -1.66 8.55
N PHE A 98 -3.92 -2.61 9.32
CA PHE A 98 -4.12 -4.04 9.06
C PHE A 98 -4.83 -4.80 10.17
N SER A 99 -4.51 -4.52 11.44
CA SER A 99 -4.83 -5.41 12.57
C SER A 99 -6.16 -5.12 13.28
N GLN A 100 -6.91 -4.08 12.90
CA GLN A 100 -8.22 -3.80 13.50
C GLN A 100 -9.22 -4.95 13.26
N SER A 101 -9.96 -5.34 14.29
CA SER A 101 -10.92 -6.46 14.24
C SER A 101 -11.95 -6.34 13.13
N LYS A 102 -12.51 -5.14 12.90
CA LYS A 102 -13.46 -4.88 11.81
C LYS A 102 -12.88 -5.16 10.42
N LYS A 103 -11.59 -4.85 10.20
CA LYS A 103 -10.90 -5.11 8.93
C LYS A 103 -10.69 -6.61 8.75
N ASP A 104 -10.41 -7.32 9.84
CA ASP A 104 -10.27 -8.77 9.81
C ASP A 104 -11.59 -9.48 9.53
N GLN A 105 -12.66 -9.09 10.23
CA GLN A 105 -14.01 -9.62 10.00
C GLN A 105 -14.44 -9.44 8.54
N LEU A 106 -14.24 -8.25 7.96
CA LEU A 106 -14.52 -8.01 6.54
C LEU A 106 -13.69 -8.93 5.63
N ARG A 107 -12.38 -9.02 5.86
CA ARG A 107 -11.51 -9.88 5.04
C ARG A 107 -11.95 -11.34 5.08
N GLN A 108 -12.26 -11.85 6.27
CA GLN A 108 -12.74 -13.22 6.44
C GLN A 108 -14.13 -13.43 5.83
N SER A 109 -15.03 -12.44 5.87
CA SER A 109 -16.34 -12.55 5.22
C SER A 109 -16.25 -12.53 3.69
N LEU A 110 -15.30 -11.76 3.13
CA LEU A 110 -15.10 -11.68 1.68
C LEU A 110 -14.40 -12.93 1.13
N CYS A 111 -13.33 -13.38 1.78
CA CYS A 111 -12.62 -14.58 1.38
C CYS A 111 -11.84 -15.16 2.58
N PRO A 112 -12.35 -16.23 3.23
CA PRO A 112 -11.71 -16.82 4.39
C PRO A 112 -10.28 -17.29 4.12
N GLY A 113 -9.37 -17.08 5.06
CA GLY A 113 -7.98 -17.54 4.98
C GLY A 113 -6.96 -16.45 5.28
N GLU A 114 -5.70 -16.71 4.95
CA GLU A 114 -4.61 -15.77 5.19
C GLU A 114 -4.55 -14.68 4.12
N TRP A 115 -4.41 -13.44 4.59
CA TRP A 115 -4.26 -12.25 3.75
C TRP A 115 -2.83 -11.72 3.89
N SER A 116 -2.13 -11.56 2.78
CA SER A 116 -0.86 -10.81 2.81
C SER A 116 -1.15 -9.35 3.15
N ARG A 117 -0.21 -8.73 3.87
CA ARG A 117 -0.26 -7.31 4.23
C ARG A 117 0.84 -6.61 3.46
N GLU A 118 0.47 -5.63 2.67
CA GLU A 118 1.36 -5.06 1.68
C GLU A 118 1.27 -3.54 1.66
N LEU A 119 2.39 -2.90 1.36
CA LEU A 119 2.51 -1.45 1.34
C LEU A 119 3.19 -1.02 0.04
N VAL A 120 2.49 -0.23 -0.77
CA VAL A 120 3.04 0.41 -1.96
C VAL A 120 3.60 1.76 -1.60
N ILE A 121 4.85 2.03 -2.00
CA ILE A 121 5.53 3.31 -1.77
C ILE A 121 6.21 3.83 -3.04
N HIS A 122 6.49 5.13 -3.09
CA HIS A 122 7.46 5.67 -4.03
C HIS A 122 8.74 6.07 -3.29
N ARG A 123 9.05 7.37 -3.23
CA ARG A 123 10.12 7.92 -2.42
C ARG A 123 9.65 8.06 -0.98
N VAL A 124 10.55 7.82 -0.03
CA VAL A 124 10.34 8.06 1.39
C VAL A 124 11.46 8.95 1.91
N LYS A 125 11.14 9.81 2.88
CA LYS A 125 12.15 10.68 3.51
C LYS A 125 13.01 9.91 4.52
N HIS A 126 12.41 8.96 5.23
CA HIS A 126 13.02 8.21 6.31
C HIS A 126 12.96 6.71 6.01
N GLY A 127 14.02 6.19 5.40
CA GLY A 127 14.09 4.78 4.96
C GLY A 127 14.10 3.78 6.11
N GLU A 128 14.41 4.20 7.33
CA GLU A 128 14.50 3.33 8.50
C GLU A 128 13.17 2.66 8.86
N GLU A 129 12.03 3.31 8.52
CA GLU A 129 10.70 2.73 8.69
C GLU A 129 10.49 1.49 7.84
N LEU A 130 11.07 1.44 6.63
CA LEU A 130 10.89 0.33 5.70
C LEU A 130 11.44 -0.98 6.26
N LEU A 131 12.56 -0.90 6.99
CA LEU A 131 13.13 -2.06 7.69
C LEU A 131 12.19 -2.57 8.78
N LEU A 132 11.50 -1.67 9.48
CA LEU A 132 10.56 -2.04 10.53
C LEU A 132 9.27 -2.65 9.95
N PHE A 133 8.75 -2.10 8.85
CA PHE A 133 7.61 -2.67 8.12
C PHE A 133 7.92 -4.09 7.61
N ASN A 134 9.07 -4.28 6.93
CA ASN A 134 9.49 -5.60 6.46
C ASN A 134 9.63 -6.61 7.61
N ARG A 135 10.26 -6.22 8.73
CA ARG A 135 10.40 -7.09 9.91
C ARG A 135 9.06 -7.47 10.55
N ALA A 136 8.04 -6.63 10.40
CA ALA A 136 6.69 -6.92 10.86
C ALA A 136 5.86 -7.77 9.87
N GLY A 137 6.48 -8.23 8.77
CA GLY A 137 5.84 -9.06 7.75
C GLY A 137 5.01 -8.26 6.75
N ILE A 138 5.24 -6.95 6.62
CA ILE A 138 4.61 -6.12 5.58
C ILE A 138 5.46 -6.19 4.33
N LYS A 139 4.88 -6.62 3.21
CA LYS A 139 5.57 -6.69 1.92
C LYS A 139 5.59 -5.31 1.27
N ILE A 140 6.78 -4.78 0.97
CA ILE A 140 6.93 -3.45 0.40
C ILE A 140 7.05 -3.54 -1.13
N HIS A 141 6.27 -2.71 -1.82
CA HIS A 141 6.24 -2.61 -3.27
C HIS A 141 6.61 -1.19 -3.72
N PRO A 142 7.76 -0.99 -4.39
CA PRO A 142 8.05 0.28 -5.04
C PRO A 142 7.10 0.50 -6.22
N LEU A 143 6.43 1.65 -6.27
CA LEU A 143 5.55 2.05 -7.38
C LEU A 143 6.31 2.08 -8.71
N THR A 144 7.59 2.46 -8.69
CA THR A 144 8.44 2.43 -9.89
C THR A 144 8.58 1.04 -10.48
N ARG A 145 8.65 0.01 -9.63
CA ARG A 145 8.68 -1.39 -10.06
C ARG A 145 7.34 -1.80 -10.66
N ILE A 146 6.23 -1.44 -10.01
CA ILE A 146 4.87 -1.71 -10.53
C ILE A 146 4.69 -1.09 -11.92
N VAL A 147 5.06 0.18 -12.08
CA VAL A 147 4.99 0.88 -13.38
C VAL A 147 5.89 0.20 -14.41
N ALA A 148 7.10 -0.23 -14.04
CA ALA A 148 7.98 -0.96 -14.97
C ALA A 148 7.37 -2.30 -15.43
N GLU A 149 6.78 -3.08 -14.51
CA GLU A 149 6.09 -4.34 -14.83
C GLU A 149 4.88 -4.11 -15.74
N MET A 150 4.11 -3.04 -15.54
CA MET A 150 3.00 -2.72 -16.44
C MET A 150 3.46 -2.29 -17.84
N ARG A 151 4.67 -1.73 -17.97
CA ARG A 151 5.24 -1.31 -19.26
C ARG A 151 5.86 -2.45 -20.05
N SER A 152 6.24 -3.56 -19.41
CA SER A 152 6.86 -4.70 -20.11
C SER A 152 5.85 -5.63 -20.78
N GLU A 153 4.54 -5.42 -20.58
CA GLU A 153 3.45 -6.24 -21.13
C GLU A 153 3.53 -7.73 -20.75
N GLU A 154 4.36 -8.12 -19.78
CA GLU A 154 4.52 -9.51 -19.30
C GLU A 154 3.38 -9.97 -18.36
N THR A 155 2.21 -9.36 -18.47
CA THR A 155 1.06 -9.67 -17.63
C THR A 155 0.10 -10.64 -18.33
N PRO A 156 -0.51 -11.60 -17.63
CA PRO A 156 -1.46 -12.56 -18.22
C PRO A 156 -2.66 -11.94 -18.93
N ILE A 157 -3.03 -10.72 -18.57
CA ILE A 157 -4.12 -9.97 -19.18
C ILE A 157 -3.52 -8.74 -19.88
N GLU A 158 -3.82 -8.60 -21.17
CA GLU A 158 -3.26 -7.54 -22.03
C GLU A 158 -3.81 -6.15 -21.71
N ALA A 159 -5.09 -6.05 -21.35
CA ALA A 159 -5.75 -4.80 -20.99
C ALA A 159 -6.91 -5.01 -20.00
N ALA A 160 -7.13 -4.04 -19.12
CA ALA A 160 -8.32 -3.91 -18.28
C ALA A 160 -8.83 -2.45 -18.32
N THR A 161 -9.83 -2.10 -17.52
CA THR A 161 -10.48 -0.77 -17.54
C THR A 161 -9.53 0.40 -17.28
N GLY A 162 -8.37 0.19 -16.63
CA GLY A 162 -7.34 1.22 -16.41
C GLY A 162 -6.31 1.33 -17.54
N ASN A 163 -6.52 0.67 -18.69
CA ASN A 163 -5.56 0.66 -19.79
C ASN A 163 -5.22 2.06 -20.32
N ASP A 164 -6.17 3.00 -20.31
CA ASP A 164 -5.94 4.38 -20.77
C ASP A 164 -4.89 5.10 -19.93
N LEU A 165 -4.86 4.88 -18.61
CA LEU A 165 -3.84 5.46 -17.73
C LEU A 165 -2.45 4.88 -18.03
N VAL A 166 -2.38 3.58 -18.33
CA VAL A 166 -1.14 2.92 -18.75
C VAL A 166 -0.67 3.46 -20.10
N ASN A 167 -1.59 3.61 -21.06
CA ASN A 167 -1.30 4.20 -22.36
C ASN A 167 -0.75 5.63 -22.20
N LEU A 168 -1.34 6.44 -21.31
CA LEU A 168 -0.83 7.78 -20.97
C LEU A 168 0.60 7.74 -20.41
N MET A 169 0.90 6.80 -19.50
CA MET A 169 2.27 6.61 -18.97
C MET A 169 3.26 6.13 -20.04
N CYS A 170 2.77 5.43 -21.05
CA CYS A 170 3.54 4.89 -22.17
C CYS A 170 3.58 5.81 -23.41
N LEU A 171 2.96 7.00 -23.36
CA LEU A 171 2.93 7.95 -24.48
C LEU A 171 4.33 8.34 -24.96
N GLU A 172 5.35 8.23 -24.09
CA GLU A 172 6.74 8.26 -24.50
C GLU A 172 7.14 6.97 -25.25
N LYS A 173 6.63 6.77 -26.46
CA LYS A 173 7.21 5.81 -27.40
C LYS A 173 8.36 6.47 -28.17
N LYS A 174 9.58 6.05 -27.79
CA LYS A 174 10.85 6.03 -28.55
C LYS A 174 11.27 7.34 -29.23
N ARG A 175 12.22 8.06 -28.62
CA ARG A 175 13.27 8.70 -29.43
C ARG A 175 13.94 7.58 -30.23
N ARG A 176 13.70 7.59 -31.54
CA ARG A 176 14.40 6.75 -32.52
C ARG A 176 15.90 6.95 -32.45
#